data_AF-A0A820L6K2-F1
#
_entry.id   AF-A0A820L6K2-F1
#
_cell.length_a   1.000
_cell.length_b   1.000
_cell.length_c   1.000
_cell.angle_alpha   90.00
_cell.angle_beta   90.00
_cell.angle_gamma   90.00
#
_symmetry.space_group_name_H-M   'P 1'
#
loop_
_entity.id
_entity.type
_entity.pdbx_description
1 polymer ?
#
loop_
_entity_poly.entity_id
_entity_poly.type
_entity_poly.pdbx_seq_one_letter_code
_entity_poly.pdbx_strand_id
1 'polypeptide(L)'
;YGGYPMIENDYFNNEIKILSRDRRRTLLKYQQKVDRTDWQMTPPTVNAYYNPTNNEIVFPAGILQSPLFHKDYPISINYGAIGSIIGHEVTHGFDNQGRQFDADGNIHSWWSKSSLENFEEKTKCFVKQYSTFTFDGHNENGQRTL
;
A
#
# COMPACT_ATOMS: atom_id res chain seq x y z
N TYR A 1 4.57 21.63 11.63
CA TYR A 1 4.01 22.77 10.86
C TYR A 1 4.75 24.10 11.06
N GLY A 2 5.86 24.17 11.82
CA GLY A 2 6.63 25.41 11.95
C GLY A 2 7.18 25.90 10.60
N GLY A 3 7.08 27.21 10.35
CA GLY A 3 7.76 27.88 9.24
C GLY A 3 6.90 28.26 8.01
N TYR A 4 5.60 27.96 7.99
CA TYR A 4 4.72 28.31 6.87
C TYR A 4 3.42 28.95 7.37
N PRO A 5 3.38 30.29 7.53
CA PRO A 5 2.17 30.98 7.96
C PRO A 5 1.08 30.88 6.89
N MET A 6 -0.11 30.46 7.32
CA MET A 6 -1.32 30.34 6.50
C MET A 6 -2.17 31.60 6.66
N ILE A 7 -2.79 32.05 5.58
CA ILE A 7 -3.66 33.23 5.56
C ILE A 7 -5.11 32.76 5.40
N GLU A 8 -5.97 33.04 6.37
CA GLU A 8 -7.33 32.48 6.48
C GLU A 8 -8.18 32.60 5.20
N ASN A 9 -8.05 33.71 4.46
CA ASN A 9 -8.85 34.02 3.27
C ASN A 9 -8.06 33.96 1.95
N ASP A 10 -6.94 33.24 1.91
CA ASP A 10 -6.08 33.13 0.71
C ASP A 10 -5.74 31.67 0.39
N TYR A 11 -6.80 30.90 0.10
CA TYR A 11 -6.70 29.47 -0.16
C TYR A 11 -5.70 29.14 -1.28
N PHE A 12 -5.77 29.87 -2.40
CA PHE A 12 -4.91 29.59 -3.55
C PHE A 12 -3.42 29.75 -3.21
N ASN A 13 -3.02 30.87 -2.60
CA ASN A 13 -1.60 31.04 -2.27
C ASN A 13 -1.15 30.12 -1.13
N ASN A 14 -2.04 29.77 -0.20
CA ASN A 14 -1.76 28.75 0.81
C ASN A 14 -1.45 27.39 0.17
N GLU A 15 -2.24 26.94 -0.81
CA GLU A 15 -1.98 25.70 -1.54
C GLU A 15 -0.65 25.75 -2.31
N ILE A 16 -0.37 26.85 -3.02
CA ILE A 16 0.92 27.01 -3.73
C ILE A 16 2.10 26.92 -2.76
N LYS A 17 1.99 27.51 -1.55
CA LYS A 17 3.02 27.41 -0.50
C LYS A 17 3.19 25.98 -0.01
N ILE A 18 2.10 25.25 0.22
CA ILE A 18 2.14 23.84 0.65
C ILE A 18 2.83 22.97 -0.43
N LEU A 19 2.38 23.06 -1.68
CA LEU A 19 2.96 22.29 -2.79
C LEU A 19 4.45 22.58 -2.98
N SER A 20 4.84 23.86 -2.90
CA SER A 20 6.23 24.27 -3.01
C SER A 20 7.09 23.74 -1.86
N ARG A 21 6.56 23.74 -0.63
CA ARG A 21 7.22 23.14 0.54
C ARG A 21 7.40 21.65 0.36
N ASP A 22 6.35 20.93 -0.01
CA ASP A 22 6.36 19.48 -0.08
C ASP A 22 7.30 19.01 -1.20
N ARG A 23 7.29 19.70 -2.35
CA ARG A 23 8.30 19.50 -3.41
C ARG A 23 9.72 19.69 -2.88
N ARG A 24 9.98 20.81 -2.18
CA ARG A 24 11.31 21.08 -1.62
C ARG A 24 11.74 20.00 -0.63
N ARG A 25 10.84 19.54 0.25
CA ARG A 25 11.12 18.46 1.20
C ARG A 25 11.49 17.16 0.49
N THR A 26 10.73 16.77 -0.54
CA THR A 26 11.02 15.56 -1.33
C THR A 26 12.38 15.68 -2.03
N LEU A 27 12.68 16.82 -2.64
CA LEU A 27 13.97 17.04 -3.30
C LEU A 27 15.16 16.97 -2.33
N LEU A 28 14.99 17.48 -1.11
CA LEU A 28 16.04 17.42 -0.08
C LEU A 28 16.36 15.99 0.38
N LYS A 29 15.46 15.01 0.16
CA LYS A 29 15.71 13.60 0.50
C LYS A 29 16.69 12.91 -0.45
N TYR A 30 16.91 13.41 -1.67
CA TYR A 30 17.65 12.69 -2.73
C TYR A 30 19.08 12.25 -2.35
N GLN A 31 19.76 13.01 -1.49
CA GLN A 31 21.14 12.69 -1.05
C GLN A 31 21.20 12.21 0.41
N GLN A 32 20.04 12.00 1.03
CA GLN A 32 19.96 11.52 2.40
C GLN A 32 19.76 10.00 2.41
N LYS A 33 20.14 9.36 3.52
CA LYS A 33 19.75 7.97 3.75
C LYS A 33 18.23 7.89 3.85
N VAL A 34 17.66 6.77 3.40
CA VAL A 34 16.23 6.49 3.53
C VAL A 34 15.85 6.54 5.01
N ASP A 35 14.86 7.36 5.33
CA ASP A 35 14.22 7.37 6.64
C ASP A 35 13.16 6.27 6.68
N ARG A 36 13.47 5.17 7.36
CA ARG A 36 12.57 4.02 7.52
C ARG A 36 11.47 4.25 8.56
N THR A 37 11.41 5.43 9.18
CA THR A 37 10.33 5.80 10.12
C THR A 37 9.22 6.62 9.45
N ASP A 38 9.42 7.02 8.19
CA ASP A 38 8.49 7.85 7.44
C ASP A 38 7.29 7.03 6.92
N TRP A 39 6.08 7.55 7.11
CA TRP A 39 4.84 6.88 6.71
C TRP A 39 4.27 7.46 5.42
N GLN A 40 3.70 6.60 4.58
CA GLN A 40 3.05 7.01 3.32
C GLN A 40 1.63 7.54 3.55
N MET A 41 1.02 7.19 4.68
CA MET A 41 -0.34 7.56 5.03
C MET A 41 -0.40 8.24 6.40
N THR A 42 -1.32 9.19 6.55
CA THR A 42 -1.55 9.83 7.84
C THR A 42 -2.38 8.93 8.78
N PRO A 43 -2.26 9.06 10.11
CA PRO A 43 -3.03 8.26 11.05
C PRO A 43 -4.56 8.20 10.84
N PRO A 44 -5.28 9.27 10.45
CA PRO A 44 -6.73 9.22 10.25
C PRO A 44 -7.16 8.56 8.93
N THR A 45 -6.23 8.19 8.05
CA THR A 45 -6.55 7.55 6.77
C THR A 45 -7.22 6.19 7.02
N VAL A 46 -8.35 5.94 6.36
CA VAL A 46 -9.04 4.64 6.39
C VAL A 46 -8.52 3.79 5.24
N ASN A 47 -7.33 3.22 5.42
CA ASN A 47 -6.68 2.33 4.46
C ASN A 47 -5.57 1.53 5.16
N ALA A 48 -4.93 0.60 4.46
CA ALA A 48 -3.68 -0.06 4.87
C ALA A 48 -2.73 -0.12 3.64
N TYR A 49 -1.46 -0.43 3.88
CA TYR A 49 -0.52 -0.65 2.78
C TYR A 49 0.66 -1.54 3.15
N TYR A 50 1.23 -2.16 2.12
CA TYR A 50 2.57 -2.75 2.10
C TYR A 50 3.55 -1.85 1.34
N ASN A 51 4.76 -1.69 1.87
CA ASN A 51 5.84 -0.97 1.20
C ASN A 51 7.03 -1.92 0.94
N PRO A 52 7.30 -2.29 -0.33
CA PRO A 52 8.33 -3.28 -0.65
C PRO A 52 9.75 -2.84 -0.31
N THR A 53 10.07 -1.54 -0.39
CA THR A 53 11.45 -1.06 -0.15
C THR A 53 11.83 -0.99 1.32
N ASN A 54 10.83 -0.95 2.20
CA ASN A 54 11.02 -1.05 3.65
C ASN A 54 10.67 -2.44 4.19
N ASN A 55 10.04 -3.30 3.36
CA ASN A 55 9.46 -4.58 3.76
C ASN A 55 8.59 -4.45 5.02
N GLU A 56 7.62 -3.53 4.97
CA GLU A 56 6.75 -3.17 6.10
C GLU A 56 5.27 -3.20 5.71
N ILE A 57 4.41 -3.52 6.68
CA ILE A 57 2.96 -3.38 6.60
C ILE A 57 2.51 -2.32 7.60
N VAL A 58 1.62 -1.43 7.19
CA VAL A 58 1.19 -0.29 8.03
C VAL A 58 -0.32 -0.20 8.09
N PHE A 59 -0.82 -0.08 9.31
CA PHE A 59 -2.25 0.06 9.64
C PHE A 59 -2.46 1.40 10.37
N PRO A 60 -2.79 2.49 9.65
CA PRO A 60 -3.23 3.73 10.26
C PRO A 60 -4.36 3.54 11.27
N ALA A 61 -4.43 4.39 12.29
CA ALA A 61 -5.49 4.31 13.30
C ALA A 61 -6.91 4.39 12.67
N GLY A 62 -7.05 5.08 11.54
CA GLY A 62 -8.31 5.21 10.80
C GLY A 62 -8.89 3.89 10.29
N ILE A 63 -8.10 2.83 10.04
CA ILE A 63 -8.67 1.53 9.64
C ILE A 63 -9.06 0.65 10.83
N LEU A 64 -8.53 0.93 12.03
CA LEU A 64 -8.71 0.11 13.23
C LEU A 64 -9.99 0.47 14.00
N GLN A 65 -11.11 0.50 13.27
CA GLN A 65 -12.43 0.83 13.80
C GLN A 65 -13.52 -0.03 13.17
N SER A 66 -14.75 0.07 13.70
CA SER A 66 -15.91 -0.61 13.11
C SER A 66 -16.15 -0.15 11.67
N PRO A 67 -16.52 -1.05 10.73
CA PRO A 67 -16.84 -2.47 10.92
C PRO A 67 -15.63 -3.41 10.88
N LEU A 68 -14.41 -2.89 10.68
CA LEU A 68 -13.22 -3.70 10.41
C LEU A 68 -12.60 -4.28 11.68
N PHE A 69 -12.65 -3.55 12.79
CA PHE A 69 -12.14 -3.99 14.07
C PHE A 69 -12.94 -3.39 15.24
N HIS A 70 -13.23 -4.22 16.24
CA HIS A 70 -13.63 -3.74 17.56
C HIS A 70 -13.17 -4.73 18.64
N LYS A 71 -12.70 -4.23 19.78
CA LYS A 71 -12.20 -5.08 20.88
C LYS A 71 -13.27 -6.03 21.44
N ASP A 72 -14.54 -5.62 21.36
CA ASP A 72 -15.67 -6.40 21.89
C ASP A 72 -16.35 -7.29 20.83
N TYR A 73 -15.85 -7.31 19.59
CA TYR A 73 -16.36 -8.23 18.57
C TYR A 73 -15.88 -9.66 18.84
N PRO A 74 -16.70 -10.68 18.49
CA PRO A 74 -16.22 -12.06 18.40
C PRO A 74 -14.95 -12.12 17.54
N ILE A 75 -13.99 -12.93 17.99
CA ILE A 75 -12.69 -13.05 17.31
C ILE A 75 -12.86 -13.42 15.82
N SER A 76 -13.88 -14.21 15.48
CA SER A 76 -14.21 -14.57 14.10
C SER A 76 -14.49 -13.36 13.20
N ILE A 77 -15.17 -12.33 13.73
CA ILE A 77 -15.45 -11.10 12.98
C ILE A 77 -14.16 -10.32 12.77
N ASN A 78 -13.35 -10.15 13.81
CA ASN A 78 -12.05 -9.45 13.69
C ASN A 78 -11.11 -10.18 12.71
N TYR A 79 -11.07 -11.52 12.74
CA TYR A 79 -10.26 -12.29 11.79
C TYR A 79 -10.78 -12.20 10.35
N GLY A 80 -12.10 -12.23 10.16
CA GLY A 80 -12.70 -12.10 8.83
C GLY A 80 -12.50 -10.71 8.21
N ALA A 81 -12.55 -9.66 9.05
CA ALA A 81 -12.36 -8.29 8.63
C ALA A 81 -10.89 -7.86 8.72
N ILE A 82 -10.45 -7.21 9.80
CA ILE A 82 -9.05 -6.70 9.88
C ILE A 82 -8.00 -7.80 9.71
N GLY A 83 -8.27 -9.04 10.14
CA GLY A 83 -7.36 -10.15 9.95
C GLY A 83 -7.12 -10.51 8.47
N SER A 84 -8.15 -10.44 7.62
CA SER A 84 -7.99 -10.66 6.18
C SER A 84 -7.23 -9.53 5.51
N ILE A 85 -7.40 -8.29 5.99
CA ILE A 85 -6.63 -7.12 5.52
C ILE A 85 -5.16 -7.26 5.94
N ILE A 86 -4.87 -7.73 7.16
CA ILE A 86 -3.49 -8.03 7.57
C ILE A 86 -2.88 -9.09 6.64
N GLY A 87 -3.62 -10.15 6.34
CA GLY A 87 -3.19 -11.17 5.38
C GLY A 87 -2.97 -10.62 3.97
N HIS A 88 -3.82 -9.68 3.53
CA HIS A 88 -3.69 -8.99 2.25
C HIS A 88 -2.38 -8.20 2.16
N GLU A 89 -2.07 -7.36 3.15
CA GLU A 89 -0.82 -6.58 3.15
C GLU A 89 0.42 -7.48 3.24
N VAL A 90 0.36 -8.59 3.97
CA VAL A 90 1.44 -9.58 3.98
C VAL A 90 1.61 -10.22 2.61
N THR A 91 0.51 -10.52 1.91
CA THR A 91 0.54 -11.16 0.59
C THR A 91 1.13 -10.24 -0.48
N HIS A 92 1.03 -8.92 -0.33
CA HIS A 92 1.71 -7.97 -1.22
C HIS A 92 3.23 -8.10 -1.22
N GLY A 93 3.84 -8.65 -0.16
CA GLY A 93 5.27 -9.02 -0.18
C GLY A 93 5.62 -10.17 -1.13
N PHE A 94 4.62 -10.90 -1.62
CA PHE A 94 4.79 -12.11 -2.42
C PHE A 94 3.96 -12.10 -3.71
N ASP A 95 3.30 -11.00 -4.04
CA ASP A 95 2.57 -10.85 -5.29
C ASP A 95 3.52 -10.74 -6.50
N ASN A 96 2.97 -10.47 -7.68
CA ASN A 96 3.74 -10.33 -8.92
C ASN A 96 4.86 -9.28 -8.85
N GLN A 97 4.71 -8.22 -8.05
CA GLN A 97 5.70 -7.16 -7.86
C GLN A 97 6.52 -7.38 -6.59
N GLY A 98 5.89 -7.65 -5.45
CA GLY A 98 6.54 -7.83 -4.17
C GLY A 98 7.57 -8.93 -4.17
N ARG A 99 7.31 -10.05 -4.88
CA ARG A 99 8.27 -11.17 -4.98
C ARG A 99 9.63 -10.80 -5.56
N GLN A 100 9.75 -9.65 -6.22
CA GLN A 100 11.00 -9.17 -6.80
C GLN A 100 11.92 -8.51 -5.76
N PHE A 101 11.39 -8.24 -4.56
CA PHE A 101 12.11 -7.61 -3.46
C PHE A 101 12.53 -8.65 -2.43
N ASP A 102 13.77 -8.58 -1.96
CA ASP A 102 14.26 -9.39 -0.86
C ASP A 102 13.79 -8.84 0.51
N ALA A 103 14.17 -9.54 1.60
CA ALA A 103 13.75 -9.17 2.96
C ALA A 103 14.25 -7.79 3.42
N ASP A 104 15.29 -7.24 2.77
CA ASP A 104 15.84 -5.92 3.06
C ASP A 104 15.21 -4.81 2.20
N GLY A 105 14.36 -5.19 1.23
CA GLY A 105 13.64 -4.30 0.32
C GLY A 105 14.41 -3.96 -0.95
N ASN A 106 15.40 -4.78 -1.34
CA ASN A 106 16.16 -4.58 -2.58
C ASN A 106 15.58 -5.43 -3.72
N ILE A 107 15.60 -4.90 -4.93
CA ILE A 107 15.26 -5.69 -6.13
C ILE A 107 16.35 -6.75 -6.33
N HIS A 108 15.99 -8.01 -6.08
CA HIS A 108 16.91 -9.13 -6.15
C HIS A 108 16.14 -10.41 -6.49
N SER A 109 16.63 -11.19 -7.45
CA SER A 109 15.99 -12.47 -7.80
C SER A 109 16.38 -13.55 -6.81
N TRP A 110 15.56 -13.77 -5.78
CA TRP A 110 15.77 -14.78 -4.75
C TRP A 110 14.98 -16.09 -4.96
N TRP A 111 14.20 -16.18 -6.04
CA TRP A 111 13.46 -17.39 -6.41
C TRP A 111 14.29 -18.29 -7.33
N SER A 112 14.16 -19.61 -7.18
CA SER A 112 14.65 -20.53 -8.22
C SER A 112 13.82 -20.38 -9.49
N LYS A 113 14.45 -20.68 -10.64
CA LYS A 113 13.76 -20.64 -11.94
C LYS A 113 12.47 -21.47 -11.95
N SER A 114 12.51 -22.69 -11.40
CA SER A 114 11.34 -23.58 -11.31
C SER A 114 10.22 -23.02 -10.43
N SER A 115 10.55 -22.34 -9.33
CA SER A 115 9.54 -21.73 -8.45
C SER A 115 8.88 -20.55 -9.14
N LEU A 116 9.65 -19.75 -9.90
CA LEU A 116 9.14 -18.65 -10.68
C LEU A 116 8.20 -19.12 -11.79
N GLU A 117 8.59 -20.12 -12.57
CA GLU A 117 7.73 -20.72 -13.61
C GLU A 117 6.41 -21.24 -13.03
N ASN A 118 6.47 -21.90 -11.86
CA ASN A 118 5.27 -22.38 -11.16
C ASN A 118 4.39 -21.23 -10.62
N PHE A 119 4.99 -20.14 -10.14
CA PHE A 119 4.27 -18.96 -9.70
C PHE A 119 3.51 -18.33 -10.88
N GLU A 120 4.21 -18.08 -11.99
CA GLU A 120 3.63 -17.50 -13.20
C GLU A 120 2.52 -18.38 -13.80
N GLU A 121 2.66 -19.70 -13.74
CA GLU A 121 1.60 -20.60 -14.19
C GLU A 121 0.35 -20.51 -13.31
N LYS A 122 0.53 -20.42 -11.98
CA LYS A 122 -0.60 -20.27 -11.05
C LYS A 122 -1.29 -18.92 -11.19
N THR A 123 -0.55 -17.83 -11.41
CA THR A 123 -1.15 -16.49 -11.54
C THR A 123 -2.02 -16.36 -12.80
N LYS A 124 -1.72 -17.09 -13.88
CA LYS A 124 -2.59 -17.14 -15.08
C LYS A 124 -4.02 -17.58 -14.75
N CYS A 125 -4.20 -18.46 -13.76
CA CYS A 125 -5.53 -18.88 -13.32
C CYS A 125 -6.35 -17.69 -12.81
N PHE A 126 -5.75 -16.84 -11.96
CA PHE A 126 -6.38 -15.64 -11.43
C PHE A 126 -6.62 -14.58 -12.50
N VAL A 127 -5.65 -14.33 -13.38
CA VAL A 127 -5.83 -13.40 -14.51
C VAL A 127 -7.02 -13.84 -15.35
N LYS A 128 -7.11 -15.13 -15.70
CA LYS A 128 -8.22 -15.67 -16.46
C LYS A 128 -9.54 -15.56 -15.70
N GLN A 129 -9.57 -15.90 -14.41
CA GLN A 129 -10.77 -15.81 -13.58
C GLN A 129 -11.30 -14.37 -13.55
N TYR A 130 -10.47 -13.40 -13.19
CA TYR A 130 -10.92 -12.02 -13.02
C TYR A 130 -11.25 -11.36 -14.36
N SER A 131 -10.61 -11.74 -15.46
CA SER A 131 -10.97 -11.25 -16.80
C SER A 131 -12.35 -11.72 -17.29
N THR A 132 -13.01 -12.65 -16.59
CA THR A 132 -14.40 -13.05 -16.88
C THR A 132 -15.45 -12.22 -16.15
N PHE A 133 -15.04 -11.39 -15.18
CA PHE A 133 -15.97 -10.54 -14.46
C PHE A 133 -16.32 -9.30 -15.29
N THR A 134 -17.57 -8.89 -15.20
CA THR A 134 -18.09 -7.66 -15.79
C THR A 134 -18.65 -6.80 -14.68
N PHE A 135 -18.22 -5.53 -14.64
CA PHE A 135 -18.71 -4.53 -13.71
C PHE A 135 -19.08 -3.27 -14.49
N ASP A 136 -20.27 -2.73 -14.22
CA ASP A 136 -20.81 -1.54 -14.90
C ASP A 136 -20.74 -1.61 -16.44
N GLY A 137 -20.97 -2.80 -17.01
CA GLY A 137 -20.92 -3.04 -18.45
C GLY A 137 -19.52 -3.17 -19.05
N HIS A 138 -18.45 -3.12 -18.24
CA HIS A 138 -17.07 -3.29 -18.67
C HIS A 138 -16.47 -4.59 -18.11
N ASN A 139 -15.66 -5.27 -18.92
CA ASN A 139 -14.91 -6.43 -18.42
C ASN A 139 -13.73 -5.96 -17.58
N GLU A 140 -13.53 -6.64 -16.45
CA GLU A 140 -12.39 -6.42 -15.60
C GLU A 140 -11.09 -6.83 -16.31
N ASN A 141 -10.01 -6.10 -16.02
CA ASN A 141 -8.70 -6.44 -16.54
C ASN A 141 -7.95 -7.27 -15.50
N GLY A 142 -8.06 -8.60 -15.61
CA GLY A 142 -7.45 -9.52 -14.65
C GLY A 142 -5.92 -9.42 -14.59
N GLN A 143 -5.25 -8.89 -15.62
CA GLN A 143 -3.80 -8.65 -15.58
C GLN A 143 -3.45 -7.39 -14.78
N ARG A 144 -4.34 -6.38 -14.78
CA ARG A 144 -4.17 -5.14 -14.03
C ARG A 144 -4.48 -5.32 -12.54
N THR A 145 -5.36 -6.24 -12.21
CA THR A 145 -5.81 -6.51 -10.82
C THR A 145 -5.12 -7.71 -10.17
N LEU A 146 -4.17 -8.35 -10.86
CA LEU A 146 -3.32 -9.43 -10.33
C LEU A 146 -2.19 -8.84 -9.50
#